data_AF-A0A1Q4AR12-F1
#
_entry.id   AF-A0A1Q4AR12-F1
#
_cell.length_a   1.000
_cell.length_b   1.000
_cell.length_c   1.000
_cell.angle_alpha   90.00
_cell.angle_beta   90.00
_cell.angle_gamma   90.00
#
_symmetry.space_group_name_H-M   'P 1'
#
loop_
_entity.id
_entity.type
_entity.pdbx_description
1 polymer ?
#
loop_
_entity_poly.entity_id
_entity_poly.type
_entity_poly.pdbx_seq_one_letter_code
_entity_poly.pdbx_strand_id
1 'polypeptide(L)' 'MTITTPHTRSTIQWTAVQSGLWVGKLDGEFAGMIEARRGTGFAATTRLGKELGMFPSIEAAKASFTPR' A
#
# COMPACT_ATOMS: atom_id res chain seq x y z
N MET A 1 18.95 27.36 18.91
CA MET A 1 18.50 26.98 17.57
C MET A 1 17.81 25.64 17.69
N THR A 2 16.48 25.62 17.73
CA THR A 2 15.69 24.37 17.78
C THR A 2 15.60 23.82 16.37
N ILE A 3 16.29 22.71 16.11
CA ILE A 3 16.17 21.98 14.85
C ILE A 3 14.90 21.14 14.96
N THR A 4 13.82 21.58 14.32
CA THR A 4 12.63 20.76 14.13
C THR A 4 12.94 19.77 13.02
N THR A 5 13.34 18.54 13.35
CA THR A 5 13.54 17.48 12.36
C THR A 5 12.23 17.27 11.60
N PRO A 6 12.20 17.35 10.26
CA PRO A 6 11.00 17.02 9.51
C PRO A 6 10.69 15.54 9.78
N HIS A 7 9.54 15.28 10.39
CA HIS A 7 9.00 13.92 10.49
C HIS A 7 8.58 13.55 9.07
N THR A 8 9.47 12.88 8.33
CA THR A 8 9.12 12.30 7.03
C THR A 8 7.97 11.34 7.28
N ARG A 9 6.78 11.64 6.76
CA ARG A 9 5.66 10.70 6.78
C ARG A 9 6.14 9.43 6.11
N SER A 10 6.31 8.36 6.90
CA SER A 10 6.73 7.06 6.40
C SER A 10 5.80 6.68 5.25
N THR A 11 6.36 6.49 4.06
CA THR A 11 5.61 6.23 2.83
C THR A 11 5.73 4.76 2.50
N ILE A 12 4.61 4.11 2.20
CA ILE A 12 4.61 2.69 1.84
C ILE A 12 5.33 2.52 0.50
N GLN A 13 6.38 1.69 0.52
CA GLN A 13 7.14 1.28 -0.65
C GLN A 13 6.46 0.07 -1.28
N TRP A 14 6.00 0.22 -2.52
CA TRP A 14 5.29 -0.82 -3.25
C TRP A 14 6.21 -1.55 -4.22
N THR A 15 6.30 -2.87 -4.08
CA THR A 15 7.08 -3.73 -4.98
C THR A 15 6.13 -4.67 -5.71
N ALA A 16 6.25 -4.76 -7.04
CA ALA A 16 5.59 -5.81 -7.82
C ALA A 16 6.35 -7.12 -7.58
N VAL A 17 5.71 -8.11 -6.95
CA VAL A 17 6.35 -9.40 -6.64
C VAL A 17 6.17 -10.39 -7.79
N GLN A 18 5.02 -10.31 -8.46
CA GLN A 18 4.71 -11.02 -9.69
C GLN A 18 3.62 -10.26 -10.46
N SER A 19 3.29 -10.73 -11.67
CA SER A 19 2.19 -10.15 -12.44
C SER A 19 0.89 -10.16 -11.63
N GLY A 20 0.29 -8.98 -11.45
CA GLY A 20 -0.95 -8.83 -10.70
C GLY A 20 -0.83 -8.86 -9.18
N LEU A 21 0.37 -8.86 -8.59
CA LEU A 21 0.55 -8.83 -7.14
C LEU A 21 1.60 -7.80 -6.72
N TRP A 22 1.23 -6.91 -5.81
CA TRP A 22 2.11 -5.92 -5.20
C TRP A 22 2.12 -6.07 -3.69
N VAL A 23 3.30 -5.94 -3.10
CA VAL A 23 3.50 -5.93 -1.65
C VAL A 23 3.99 -4.55 -1.24
N GLY A 24 3.30 -3.97 -0.26
CA GLY A 24 3.64 -2.69 0.35
C GLY A 24 4.43 -2.91 1.63
N LYS A 25 5.53 -2.18 1.79
CA LYS A 25 6.31 -2.13 3.02
C LYS A 25 6.36 -0.72 3.61
N LEU A 26 6.16 -0.60 4.91
CA LEU A 26 6.34 0.64 5.67
C LEU A 26 7.46 0.42 6.67
N ASP A 27 8.53 1.21 6.59
CA ASP A 27 9.69 1.10 7.47
C ASP A 27 10.28 -0.32 7.53
N GLY A 28 10.28 -1.01 6.38
CA GLY A 28 10.77 -2.38 6.23
C GLY A 28 9.76 -3.48 6.61
N GLU A 29 8.68 -3.12 7.30
CA GLU A 29 7.61 -4.05 7.70
C GLU A 29 6.53 -4.20 6.64
N PHE A 30 5.86 -5.36 6.62
CA PHE A 30 4.71 -5.59 5.76
C PHE A 30 3.53 -4.66 6.15
N ALA A 31 3.10 -3.83 5.21
CA ALA A 31 1.98 -2.91 5.37
C ALA A 31 0.69 -3.45 4.74
N GLY A 32 0.83 -4.25 3.68
CA GLY A 32 -0.29 -4.89 2.98
C GLY A 32 0.08 -5.33 1.57
N MET A 33 -0.93 -5.77 0.83
CA MET A 33 -0.80 -6.23 -0.54
C MET A 33 -1.93 -5.70 -1.42
N ILE A 34 -1.67 -5.68 -2.73
CA ILE A 34 -2.65 -5.36 -3.75
C ILE A 34 -2.65 -6.49 -4.78
N GLU A 35 -3.82 -6.98 -5.15
CA GLU A 35 -4.00 -8.05 -6.13
C GLU A 35 -4.87 -7.59 -7.30
N ALA A 36 -4.43 -7.82 -8.53
CA ALA A 36 -5.26 -7.64 -9.70
C ALA A 36 -6.27 -8.79 -9.79
N ARG A 37 -7.56 -8.45 -9.71
CA ARG A 37 -8.68 -9.37 -9.96
C ARG A 37 -9.15 -9.18 -11.39
N ARG A 38 -9.03 -10.23 -12.20
CA ARG A 38 -9.35 -10.21 -13.64
C ARG A 38 -10.79 -9.74 -13.86
N GLY A 39 -10.94 -8.62 -14.56
CA GLY A 39 -12.24 -8.02 -14.88
C GLY A 39 -12.90 -7.23 -13.75
N THR A 40 -12.26 -7.10 -12.58
CA THR A 40 -12.86 -6.41 -11.40
C THR A 40 -12.00 -5.24 -10.90
N GLY A 41 -10.68 -5.28 -11.12
CA GLY A 41 -9.77 -4.21 -10.73
C GLY A 41 -8.69 -4.69 -9.76
N PHE A 42 -8.37 -3.88 -8.74
CA PHE A 42 -7.28 -4.11 -7.80
C PHE A 42 -7.82 -4.21 -6.36
N ALA A 43 -7.69 -5.37 -5.73
CA ALA A 43 -8.08 -5.60 -4.35
C ALA A 43 -6.94 -5.16 -3.45
N ALA A 44 -7.21 -4.28 -2.48
CA ALA A 44 -6.21 -3.87 -1.50
C ALA A 44 -6.51 -4.52 -0.14
N THR A 45 -5.49 -5.13 0.46
CA THR A 45 -5.59 -5.84 1.74
C THR A 45 -4.48 -5.36 2.67
N THR A 46 -4.84 -4.97 3.89
CA THR A 46 -3.89 -4.54 4.92
C THR A 46 -3.09 -5.71 5.48
N ARG A 47 -2.02 -5.42 6.24
CA ARG A 47 -1.25 -6.43 6.97
C ARG A 47 -2.06 -7.35 7.90
N LEU A 48 -3.23 -6.89 8.34
CA LEU A 48 -4.12 -7.65 9.23
C LEU A 48 -5.17 -8.47 8.46
N GLY A 49 -5.06 -8.57 7.13
CA GLY A 49 -6.03 -9.29 6.30
C GLY A 49 -7.33 -8.51 6.05
N LYS A 50 -7.47 -7.28 6.59
CA LYS A 50 -8.63 -6.42 6.30
C LYS A 50 -8.56 -5.94 4.84
N GLU A 51 -9.61 -6.21 4.05
CA GLU A 51 -9.80 -5.60 2.74
C GLU A 51 -10.14 -4.10 2.89
N LEU A 52 -9.43 -3.25 2.15
CA LEU A 52 -9.71 -1.82 2.01
C LEU A 52 -10.70 -1.54 0.89
N GLY A 53 -10.86 -2.48 -0.05
CA GLY A 53 -11.83 -2.41 -1.14
C GLY A 53 -11.25 -2.87 -2.48
N MET A 54 -12.04 -2.62 -3.52
CA MET A 54 -11.73 -2.88 -4.94
C MET A 54 -11.55 -1.53 -5.65
N PHE A 55 -10.46 -1.37 -6.38
CA PHE A 55 -10.09 -0.11 -7.02
C PHE A 55 -9.92 -0.28 -8.53
N PRO A 56 -10.23 0.75 -9.34
CA PRO A 56 -10.12 0.66 -10.80
C PRO A 56 -8.66 0.69 -11.29
N SER A 57 -7.74 1.20 -10.48
CA SER A 57 -6.32 1.27 -10.82
C SER A 57 -5.44 0.95 -9.61
N ILE A 58 -4.17 0.61 -9.89
CA ILE A 58 -3.17 0.37 -8.86
C ILE A 58 -2.86 1.63 -8.05
N GLU A 59 -2.86 2.80 -8.67
CA GLU A 59 -2.63 4.08 -8.00
C GLU A 59 -3.73 4.36 -6.98
N ALA A 60 -4.99 4.12 -7.34
CA ALA A 60 -6.13 4.25 -6.44
C ALA A 60 -6.04 3.26 -5.26
N ALA A 61 -5.64 2.01 -5.54
CA ALA A 61 -5.41 1.02 -4.50
C ALA A 61 -4.28 1.43 -3.54
N LYS A 62 -3.14 1.91 -4.06
CA LYS A 62 -2.00 2.40 -3.24
C LYS A 62 -2.41 3.60 -2.37
N ALA A 63 -3.18 4.53 -2.90
CA ALA A 63 -3.65 5.71 -2.19
C ALA A 63 -4.64 5.38 -1.05
N SER A 64 -5.28 4.21 -1.08
CA SER A 64 -6.19 3.77 -0.02
C SER A 64 -5.50 3.43 1.30
N PHE A 65 -4.17 3.23 1.29
CA PHE A 65 -3.41 2.96 2.50
C PHE A 65 -3.00 4.26 3.18
N THR A 66 -3.50 4.46 4.39
CA THR A 66 -3.06 5.54 5.29
C THR A 66 -1.98 5.02 6.25
N PRO A 67 -0.77 5.61 6.26
CA PRO A 67 0.19 5.37 7.33
C PRO A 67 -0.45 5.78 8.66
N ARG A 68 -0.39 4.91 9.67
CA ARG A 68 -0.83 5.21 11.03
C ARG A 68 0.29 5.77 11.87
#